data_AF-A0A355G9Z6-F1
#
_entry.id   AF-A0A355G9Z6-F1
#
_cell.length_a   1.000
_cell.length_b   1.000
_cell.length_c   1.000
_cell.angle_alpha   90.00
_cell.angle_beta   90.00
_cell.angle_gamma   90.00
#
_symmetry.space_group_name_H-M   'P 1'
#
loop_
_entity.id
_entity.type
_entity.pdbx_description
1 polymer ?
#
loop_
_entity_poly.entity_id
_entity_poly.type
_entity_poly.pdbx_seq_one_letter_code
_entity_poly.pdbx_strand_id
1 'polypeptide(L)'
;ARHYQVSTVDLASEVARLIQAKQLTWEQFGGTHPAPFGNAICAAMIEKLLTKAWQESGEPVKHPVPAKSLDPHSFIKGHFIDIKNAKLESGWTIEVPGWDDIPGSKRSRFTSIPILTANKAGAELVLDFKGTALGVFVVAGPDAGILEVSIDDGPFQPFDLYHHYSKGLHYPRTVVFNSELKPGKHQARIRVSGKTSSTGHAARIMSFVGN
;
A
#
# COMPACT_ATOMS: atom_id res chain seq x y z
N ALA A 1 -12.71 8.58 12.42
CA ALA A 1 -12.71 9.18 13.77
C ALA A 1 -14.12 9.23 14.36
N ARG A 2 -15.01 10.13 13.92
CA ARG A 2 -16.36 10.29 14.50
C ARG A 2 -17.19 9.00 14.60
N HIS A 3 -17.27 8.21 13.52
CA HIS A 3 -18.03 6.95 13.50
C HIS A 3 -17.63 5.98 14.62
N TYR A 4 -16.32 5.91 14.89
CA TYR A 4 -15.76 5.02 15.90
C TYR A 4 -15.41 5.75 17.20
N GLN A 5 -15.81 7.02 17.36
CA GLN A 5 -15.53 7.85 18.55
C GLN A 5 -14.05 7.86 18.96
N VAL A 6 -13.14 7.89 17.98
CA VAL A 6 -11.69 7.91 18.22
C VAL A 6 -11.21 9.34 18.42
N SER A 7 -10.46 9.58 19.49
CA SER A 7 -9.77 10.85 19.75
C SER A 7 -8.80 11.21 18.62
N THR A 8 -8.80 12.47 18.19
CA THR A 8 -7.97 12.91 17.06
C THR A 8 -7.29 14.25 17.31
N VAL A 9 -6.11 14.40 16.70
CA VAL A 9 -5.43 15.67 16.49
C VAL A 9 -5.61 16.06 15.02
N ASP A 10 -6.00 17.30 14.75
CA ASP A 10 -6.05 17.85 13.39
C ASP A 10 -4.83 18.77 13.13
N LEU A 11 -3.71 18.14 12.81
CA LEU A 11 -2.45 18.82 12.53
C LEU A 11 -2.56 19.74 11.32
N ALA A 12 -3.28 19.33 10.28
CA ALA A 12 -3.38 20.08 9.04
C ALA A 12 -4.07 21.42 9.27
N SER A 13 -5.19 21.42 10.01
CA SER A 13 -5.91 22.64 10.38
C SER A 13 -5.06 23.55 11.27
N GLU A 14 -4.29 23.00 12.22
CA GLU A 14 -3.43 23.81 13.08
C GLU A 14 -2.27 24.45 12.33
N VAL A 15 -1.57 23.70 11.48
CA VAL A 15 -0.49 24.23 10.64
C VAL A 15 -1.04 25.30 9.69
N ALA A 16 -2.18 25.06 9.06
CA ALA A 16 -2.83 26.04 8.19
C ALA A 16 -3.19 27.33 8.95
N ARG A 17 -3.77 27.20 10.16
CA ARG A 17 -4.10 28.33 11.03
C ARG A 17 -2.86 29.14 11.43
N LEU A 18 -1.78 28.47 11.84
CA LEU A 18 -0.53 29.12 12.22
C LEU A 18 0.12 29.85 11.03
N ILE A 19 0.11 29.25 9.84
CA ILE A 19 0.61 29.87 8.61
C ILE A 19 -0.24 31.10 8.24
N GLN A 20 -1.57 30.97 8.28
CA GLN A 20 -2.48 32.09 7.98
C GLN A 20 -2.30 33.25 8.97
N ALA A 21 -2.07 32.93 10.25
CA ALA A 21 -1.76 33.90 11.29
C ALA A 21 -0.33 34.46 11.20
N LYS A 22 0.48 34.05 10.22
CA LYS A 22 1.90 34.41 10.05
C LYS A 22 2.79 34.02 11.24
N GLN A 23 2.40 32.99 11.99
CA GLN A 23 3.13 32.44 13.15
C GLN A 23 4.02 31.24 12.78
N LEU A 24 3.88 30.74 11.56
CA LEU A 24 4.63 29.62 11.00
C LEU A 24 4.81 29.84 9.50
N THR A 25 5.93 29.44 8.94
CA THR A 25 6.10 29.31 7.48
C THR A 25 6.27 27.85 7.08
N TRP A 26 6.03 27.54 5.81
CA TRP A 26 6.30 26.20 5.27
C TRP A 26 7.77 25.80 5.41
N GLU A 27 8.69 26.75 5.29
CA GLU A 27 10.12 26.53 5.48
C GLU A 27 10.43 26.16 6.93
N GLN A 28 9.86 26.87 7.91
CA GLN A 28 10.01 26.53 9.33
C GLN A 28 9.39 25.17 9.67
N PHE A 29 8.26 24.83 9.06
CA PHE A 29 7.63 23.54 9.26
C PHE A 29 8.44 22.39 8.62
N GLY A 30 9.00 22.59 7.42
CA GLY A 30 9.81 21.62 6.68
C GLY A 30 9.06 20.78 5.63
N GLY A 31 7.77 21.05 5.40
CA GLY A 31 6.96 20.37 4.39
C GLY A 31 6.47 18.97 4.80
N THR A 32 6.34 18.05 3.83
CA THR A 32 5.76 16.70 4.04
C THR A 32 6.54 15.86 5.05
N HIS A 33 7.86 16.02 5.11
CA HIS A 33 8.72 15.45 6.14
C HIS A 33 9.17 16.62 7.03
N PRO A 34 8.45 16.92 8.12
CA PRO A 34 8.69 18.14 8.87
C PRO A 34 10.15 18.22 9.34
N ALA A 35 10.68 19.43 9.43
CA ALA A 35 11.95 19.73 10.06
C ALA A 35 11.82 19.52 11.59
N PRO A 36 12.90 19.60 12.38
CA PRO A 36 12.81 19.46 13.83
C PRO A 36 11.76 20.39 14.48
N PHE A 37 11.65 21.64 14.00
CA PHE A 37 10.65 22.58 14.48
C PHE A 37 9.21 22.16 14.16
N GLY A 38 8.92 21.77 12.91
CA GLY A 38 7.60 21.25 12.54
C GLY A 38 7.23 19.97 13.29
N ASN A 39 8.19 19.05 13.50
CA ASN A 39 7.98 17.86 14.33
C ASN A 39 7.62 18.22 15.79
N ALA A 40 8.23 19.27 16.35
CA ALA A 40 7.90 19.71 17.70
C ALA A 40 6.43 20.17 17.82
N ILE A 41 5.87 20.80 16.78
CA ILE A 41 4.44 21.13 16.72
C ILE A 41 3.59 19.87 16.73
N CYS A 42 3.92 18.88 15.88
CA CYS A 42 3.22 17.58 15.86
C CYS A 42 3.23 16.91 17.23
N ALA A 43 4.40 16.84 17.87
CA ALA A 43 4.59 16.23 19.18
C ALA A 43 3.78 16.95 20.27
N ALA A 44 3.85 18.29 20.31
CA ALA A 44 3.11 19.09 21.30
C ALA A 44 1.59 18.91 21.21
N MET A 45 1.05 18.77 19.99
CA MET A 45 -0.38 18.50 19.83
C MET A 45 -0.79 17.11 20.34
N ILE A 46 0.04 16.10 20.09
CA ILE A 46 -0.17 14.74 20.62
C ILE A 46 -0.07 14.74 22.15
N GLU A 47 0.97 15.38 22.70
CA GLU A 47 1.18 15.53 24.14
C GLU A 47 -0.02 16.21 24.80
N LYS A 48 -0.54 17.30 24.23
CA LYS A 48 -1.73 17.99 24.74
C LYS A 48 -2.95 17.07 24.77
N LEU A 49 -3.16 16.26 23.74
CA LEU A 49 -4.26 15.29 23.71
C LEU A 49 -4.11 14.22 24.78
N LEU A 50 -2.92 13.62 24.89
CA LEU A 50 -2.65 12.57 25.87
C LEU A 50 -2.69 13.09 27.31
N THR A 51 -2.14 14.28 27.56
CA THR A 51 -2.18 14.93 28.89
C THR A 51 -3.61 15.15 29.34
N LYS A 52 -4.48 15.63 28.46
CA LYS A 52 -5.91 15.80 28.77
C LYS A 52 -6.58 14.46 29.04
N ALA A 53 -6.32 13.44 28.22
CA ALA A 53 -6.89 12.11 28.40
C ALA A 53 -6.43 11.46 29.72
N TRP A 54 -5.18 11.69 30.14
CA TRP A 54 -4.62 11.12 31.37
C TRP A 54 -5.12 11.76 32.66
N GLN A 55 -5.83 12.89 32.56
CA GLN A 55 -6.52 13.50 33.69
C GLN A 55 -7.85 12.82 34.00
N GLU A 56 -8.38 11.99 33.09
CA GLU A 56 -9.58 11.21 33.35
C GLU A 56 -9.29 10.13 34.41
N SER A 57 -10.24 9.93 35.32
CA SER A 57 -10.13 8.97 36.42
C SER A 57 -11.38 8.09 36.46
N GLY A 58 -11.23 6.88 36.99
CA GLY A 58 -12.28 5.87 37.05
C GLY A 58 -11.87 4.57 36.35
N GLU A 59 -12.74 3.57 36.47
CA GLU A 59 -12.51 2.26 35.88
C GLU A 59 -12.60 2.33 34.33
N PRO A 60 -11.65 1.74 33.59
CA PRO A 60 -11.73 1.67 32.14
C PRO A 60 -13.01 0.97 31.67
N VAL A 61 -13.82 1.66 30.88
CA VAL A 61 -15.03 1.10 30.27
C VAL A 61 -14.72 0.64 28.85
N LYS A 62 -15.29 -0.51 28.46
CA LYS A 62 -15.17 -1.01 27.08
C LYS A 62 -15.77 -0.01 26.10
N HIS A 63 -14.96 0.41 25.13
CA HIS A 63 -15.39 1.31 24.07
C HIS A 63 -16.45 0.65 23.16
N PRO A 64 -17.62 1.27 22.94
CA PRO A 64 -18.61 0.74 22.03
C PRO A 64 -18.13 0.85 20.58
N VAL A 65 -18.07 -0.29 19.90
CA VAL A 65 -17.78 -0.33 18.46
C VAL A 65 -19.10 -0.48 17.70
N PRO A 66 -19.42 0.40 16.74
CA PRO A 66 -20.63 0.27 15.93
C PRO A 66 -20.68 -1.10 15.24
N ALA A 67 -21.85 -1.73 15.25
CA ALA A 67 -22.05 -3.04 14.62
C ALA A 67 -21.85 -3.02 13.10
N LYS A 68 -22.08 -1.86 12.47
CA LYS A 68 -21.83 -1.65 11.04
C LYS A 68 -20.54 -0.87 10.84
N SER A 69 -19.64 -1.43 10.01
CA SER A 69 -18.49 -0.69 9.50
C SER A 69 -18.94 0.56 8.75
N LEU A 70 -18.14 1.61 8.82
CA LEU A 70 -18.36 2.84 8.03
C LEU A 70 -18.33 2.55 6.52
N ASP A 71 -17.42 1.66 6.11
CA ASP A 71 -17.28 1.18 4.75
C ASP A 71 -17.54 -0.34 4.75
N PRO A 72 -18.56 -0.85 4.03
CA PRO A 72 -18.84 -2.28 3.94
C PRO A 72 -17.72 -3.06 3.22
N HIS A 73 -16.90 -2.40 2.40
CA HIS A 73 -15.76 -2.96 1.69
C HIS A 73 -14.42 -2.69 2.40
N SER A 74 -14.46 -2.33 3.68
CA SER A 74 -13.25 -2.07 4.47
C SER A 74 -12.29 -3.26 4.50
N PHE A 75 -10.98 -2.96 4.54
CA PHE A 75 -9.91 -3.94 4.64
C PHE A 75 -9.69 -4.49 6.07
N ILE A 76 -10.77 -4.66 6.85
CA ILE A 76 -10.68 -5.08 8.27
C ILE A 76 -10.08 -6.49 8.44
N LYS A 77 -10.15 -7.32 7.39
CA LYS A 77 -9.54 -8.65 7.31
C LYS A 77 -8.32 -8.66 6.37
N GLY A 78 -7.76 -7.49 6.09
CA GLY A 78 -6.61 -7.32 5.22
C GLY A 78 -5.44 -8.20 5.66
N HIS A 79 -4.90 -8.99 4.75
CA HIS A 79 -3.80 -9.92 5.01
C HIS A 79 -2.91 -10.12 3.78
N PHE A 80 -1.68 -10.57 4.01
CA PHE A 80 -0.81 -11.05 2.95
C PHE A 80 -1.15 -12.49 2.59
N ILE A 81 -1.17 -12.78 1.30
CA ILE A 81 -1.26 -14.12 0.75
C ILE A 81 0.13 -14.47 0.21
N ASP A 82 0.68 -15.62 0.64
CA ASP A 82 2.02 -16.05 0.26
C ASP A 82 2.13 -16.22 -1.26
N ILE A 83 3.20 -15.67 -1.84
CA ILE A 83 3.50 -15.78 -3.27
C ILE A 83 3.63 -17.23 -3.76
N LYS A 84 3.96 -18.17 -2.86
CA LYS A 84 4.05 -19.60 -3.16
C LYS A 84 2.70 -20.25 -3.44
N ASN A 85 1.59 -19.59 -3.10
CA ASN A 85 0.25 -20.07 -3.40
C ASN A 85 -0.12 -19.88 -4.88
N ALA A 86 0.67 -19.11 -5.65
CA ALA A 86 0.46 -18.99 -7.08
C ALA A 86 0.96 -20.23 -7.83
N LYS A 87 0.16 -20.70 -8.78
CA LYS A 87 0.58 -21.62 -9.81
C LYS A 87 1.26 -20.83 -10.93
N LEU A 88 2.57 -20.97 -11.05
CA LEU A 88 3.36 -20.31 -12.08
C LEU A 88 3.22 -21.07 -13.41
N GLU A 89 2.52 -20.51 -14.38
CA GLU A 89 2.30 -21.17 -15.68
C GLU A 89 3.49 -20.93 -16.62
N SER A 90 3.94 -19.68 -16.75
CA SER A 90 5.10 -19.34 -17.59
C SER A 90 5.77 -18.03 -17.21
N GLY A 91 7.10 -17.94 -17.35
CA GLY A 91 7.84 -16.67 -17.27
C GLY A 91 7.94 -16.02 -15.88
N TRP A 92 7.33 -16.62 -14.85
CA TRP A 92 7.45 -16.18 -13.46
C TRP A 92 8.41 -17.07 -12.67
N THR A 93 9.16 -16.46 -11.76
CA THR A 93 10.05 -17.15 -10.81
C THR A 93 9.89 -16.55 -9.41
N ILE A 94 10.22 -17.32 -8.37
CA ILE A 94 10.39 -16.80 -7.01
C ILE A 94 11.88 -16.78 -6.72
N GLU A 95 12.46 -15.60 -6.64
CA GLU A 95 13.91 -15.41 -6.52
C GLU A 95 14.25 -14.14 -5.74
N VAL A 96 15.50 -14.01 -5.31
CA VAL A 96 16.06 -12.71 -4.92
C VAL A 96 16.59 -12.08 -6.20
N PRO A 97 16.03 -10.95 -6.69
CA PRO A 97 16.52 -10.34 -7.92
C PRO A 97 17.99 -9.95 -7.82
N GLY A 98 18.72 -10.04 -8.93
CA GLY A 98 20.07 -9.49 -9.07
C GLY A 98 20.03 -7.96 -9.03
N TRP A 99 19.86 -7.39 -7.84
CA TRP A 99 19.56 -5.96 -7.68
C TRP A 99 20.64 -5.03 -8.22
N ASP A 100 21.89 -5.46 -8.24
CA ASP A 100 23.01 -4.65 -8.73
C ASP A 100 22.88 -4.36 -10.23
N ASP A 101 22.26 -5.25 -10.99
CA ASP A 101 22.05 -5.12 -12.44
C ASP A 101 20.74 -4.39 -12.80
N ILE A 102 19.91 -4.07 -11.81
CA ILE A 102 18.59 -3.46 -12.02
C ILE A 102 18.65 -1.95 -11.73
N PRO A 103 18.30 -1.07 -12.69
CA PRO A 103 18.29 0.38 -12.47
C PRO A 103 17.36 0.83 -11.34
N GLY A 104 17.66 2.00 -10.76
CA GLY A 104 16.89 2.60 -9.67
C GLY A 104 17.40 2.23 -8.28
N SER A 105 17.18 3.13 -7.33
CA SER A 105 17.52 2.91 -5.91
C SER A 105 16.60 1.85 -5.29
N LYS A 106 17.06 1.23 -4.19
CA LYS A 106 16.33 0.19 -3.46
C LYS A 106 16.40 0.45 -1.97
N ARG A 107 15.39 -0.02 -1.22
CA ARG A 107 15.46 -0.07 0.25
C ARG A 107 16.06 -1.41 0.64
N SER A 108 17.15 -1.40 1.40
CA SER A 108 17.93 -2.59 1.76
C SER A 108 17.10 -3.74 2.34
N ARG A 109 16.03 -3.44 3.10
CA ARG A 109 15.12 -4.45 3.65
C ARG A 109 14.41 -5.31 2.60
N PHE A 110 14.37 -4.90 1.33
CA PHE A 110 13.72 -5.63 0.24
C PHE A 110 14.71 -6.32 -0.71
N THR A 111 16.02 -6.11 -0.54
CA THR A 111 17.02 -6.61 -1.51
C THR A 111 17.52 -8.01 -1.21
N SER A 112 17.14 -8.60 -0.07
CA SER A 112 17.59 -9.92 0.38
C SER A 112 16.45 -10.94 0.53
N ILE A 113 15.23 -10.57 0.17
CA ILE A 113 14.05 -11.44 0.31
C ILE A 113 13.67 -12.06 -1.04
N PRO A 114 13.27 -13.34 -1.08
CA PRO A 114 12.68 -13.92 -2.27
C PRO A 114 11.34 -13.25 -2.60
N ILE A 115 11.16 -12.85 -3.86
CA ILE A 115 9.93 -12.23 -4.36
C ILE A 115 9.54 -12.86 -5.69
N LEU A 116 8.25 -12.78 -6.00
CA LEU A 116 7.69 -13.28 -7.25
C LEU A 116 7.98 -12.29 -8.37
N THR A 117 8.75 -12.74 -9.36
CA THR A 117 9.34 -11.90 -10.40
C THR A 117 8.96 -12.38 -11.79
N ALA A 118 8.65 -11.44 -12.67
CA ALA A 118 8.63 -11.62 -14.12
C ALA A 118 9.23 -10.38 -14.79
N ASN A 119 9.88 -10.54 -15.93
CA ASN A 119 10.53 -9.44 -16.67
C ASN A 119 10.18 -9.40 -18.16
N LYS A 120 9.30 -10.31 -18.63
CA LYS A 120 8.89 -10.41 -20.03
C LYS A 120 7.37 -10.34 -20.14
N ALA A 121 6.91 -9.67 -21.19
CA ALA A 121 5.51 -9.72 -21.61
C ALA A 121 5.06 -11.17 -21.83
N GLY A 122 3.79 -11.45 -21.53
CA GLY A 122 3.19 -12.76 -21.68
C GLY A 122 3.48 -13.75 -20.54
N ALA A 123 4.36 -13.41 -19.59
CA ALA A 123 4.51 -14.22 -18.37
C ALA A 123 3.17 -14.31 -17.64
N GLU A 124 2.76 -15.50 -17.22
CA GLU A 124 1.42 -15.80 -16.71
C GLU A 124 1.46 -16.70 -15.46
N LEU A 125 0.57 -16.42 -14.53
CA LEU A 125 0.31 -17.23 -13.34
C LEU A 125 -1.18 -17.25 -13.00
N VAL A 126 -1.54 -18.20 -12.14
CA VAL A 126 -2.88 -18.33 -11.57
C VAL A 126 -2.79 -18.33 -10.05
N LEU A 127 -3.74 -17.68 -9.38
CA LEU A 127 -3.86 -17.65 -7.92
C LEU A 127 -5.30 -17.94 -7.52
N ASP A 128 -5.49 -18.99 -6.72
CA ASP A 128 -6.73 -19.21 -5.98
C ASP A 128 -6.67 -18.45 -4.65
N PHE A 129 -7.74 -17.73 -4.31
CA PHE A 129 -7.83 -16.99 -3.05
C PHE A 129 -9.26 -16.99 -2.49
N LYS A 130 -9.40 -16.57 -1.24
CA LYS A 130 -10.69 -16.43 -0.58
C LYS A 130 -10.77 -15.04 0.04
N GLY A 131 -11.84 -14.31 -0.24
CA GLY A 131 -11.97 -12.95 0.27
C GLY A 131 -13.02 -12.10 -0.42
N THR A 132 -12.90 -10.79 -0.22
CA THR A 132 -13.65 -9.73 -0.91
C THR A 132 -12.74 -8.78 -1.68
N ALA A 133 -11.41 -8.94 -1.57
CA ALA A 133 -10.44 -8.12 -2.27
C ALA A 133 -9.24 -8.93 -2.74
N LEU A 134 -8.60 -8.47 -3.81
CA LEU A 134 -7.31 -8.95 -4.27
C LEU A 134 -6.44 -7.79 -4.75
N GLY A 135 -5.14 -7.90 -4.49
CA GLY A 135 -4.12 -7.04 -5.06
C GLY A 135 -2.73 -7.64 -4.90
N VAL A 136 -1.71 -6.83 -5.15
CA VAL A 136 -0.30 -7.17 -4.95
C VAL A 136 0.42 -6.08 -4.18
N PHE A 137 1.34 -6.48 -3.30
CA PHE A 137 2.32 -5.59 -2.68
C PHE A 137 3.64 -5.72 -3.45
N VAL A 138 4.04 -4.64 -4.13
CA VAL A 138 5.15 -4.65 -5.11
C VAL A 138 6.28 -3.73 -4.69
N VAL A 139 7.47 -4.00 -5.23
CA VAL A 139 8.58 -3.04 -5.33
C VAL A 139 8.77 -2.69 -6.80
N ALA A 140 8.14 -1.59 -7.25
CA ALA A 140 8.07 -1.22 -8.66
C ALA A 140 9.14 -0.18 -9.02
N GLY A 141 10.11 -0.56 -9.85
CA GLY A 141 11.20 0.31 -10.31
C GLY A 141 10.97 0.97 -11.67
N PRO A 142 12.03 1.54 -12.27
CA PRO A 142 11.95 2.28 -13.53
C PRO A 142 11.46 1.43 -14.72
N ASP A 143 11.62 0.12 -14.62
CA ASP A 143 11.28 -0.89 -15.63
C ASP A 143 9.95 -1.61 -15.32
N ALA A 144 9.17 -1.12 -14.36
CA ALA A 144 7.93 -1.77 -13.93
C ALA A 144 6.90 -1.83 -15.06
N GLY A 145 6.32 -3.01 -15.29
CA GLY A 145 5.33 -3.24 -16.33
C GLY A 145 3.88 -3.05 -15.89
N ILE A 146 2.98 -3.47 -16.76
CA ILE A 146 1.53 -3.52 -16.50
C ILE A 146 1.13 -4.98 -16.28
N LEU A 147 0.36 -5.26 -15.25
CA LEU A 147 -0.33 -6.54 -15.08
C LEU A 147 -1.71 -6.48 -15.72
N GLU A 148 -2.08 -7.50 -16.46
CA GLU A 148 -3.45 -7.75 -16.88
C GLU A 148 -4.03 -8.84 -15.98
N VAL A 149 -5.12 -8.54 -15.30
CA VAL A 149 -5.74 -9.43 -14.31
C VAL A 149 -7.17 -9.74 -14.70
N SER A 150 -7.50 -11.03 -14.75
CA SER A 150 -8.86 -11.56 -14.86
C SER A 150 -9.20 -12.26 -13.54
N ILE A 151 -10.37 -11.96 -12.97
CA ILE A 151 -10.88 -12.61 -11.75
C ILE A 151 -12.18 -13.32 -12.14
N ASP A 152 -12.31 -14.59 -11.76
CA ASP A 152 -13.47 -15.45 -12.02
C ASP A 152 -13.89 -15.46 -13.50
N ASP A 153 -12.91 -15.67 -14.40
CA ASP A 153 -13.07 -15.67 -15.86
C ASP A 153 -13.67 -14.38 -16.46
N GLY A 154 -13.66 -13.28 -15.69
CA GLY A 154 -14.02 -11.96 -16.15
C GLY A 154 -13.02 -11.39 -17.19
N PRO A 155 -13.35 -10.25 -17.81
CA PRO A 155 -12.44 -9.61 -18.76
C PRO A 155 -11.15 -9.16 -18.08
N PHE A 156 -10.01 -9.37 -18.75
CA PHE A 156 -8.72 -8.86 -18.29
C PHE A 156 -8.75 -7.33 -18.15
N GLN A 157 -8.37 -6.83 -16.98
CA GLN A 157 -8.20 -5.40 -16.69
C GLN A 157 -6.72 -5.06 -16.48
N PRO A 158 -6.23 -3.93 -17.02
CA PRO A 158 -4.85 -3.51 -16.84
C PRO A 158 -4.62 -2.80 -15.50
N PHE A 159 -3.49 -3.10 -14.87
CA PHE A 159 -3.02 -2.49 -13.63
C PHE A 159 -1.55 -2.10 -13.78
N ASP A 160 -1.31 -0.81 -13.91
CA ASP A 160 0.03 -0.28 -14.06
C ASP A 160 0.79 -0.39 -12.74
N LEU A 161 1.94 -1.09 -12.75
CA LEU A 161 2.81 -1.17 -11.59
C LEU A 161 3.69 0.07 -11.49
N TYR A 162 4.00 0.72 -12.61
CA TYR A 162 4.78 1.94 -12.63
C TYR A 162 4.02 3.09 -11.97
N HIS A 163 4.73 3.89 -11.20
CA HIS A 163 4.22 5.08 -10.52
C HIS A 163 5.24 6.20 -10.70
N HIS A 164 4.87 7.48 -10.52
CA HIS A 164 5.85 8.57 -10.73
C HIS A 164 7.07 8.47 -9.79
N TYR A 165 6.89 7.89 -8.59
CA TYR A 165 8.00 7.57 -7.68
C TYR A 165 8.90 6.41 -8.15
N SER A 166 8.44 5.59 -9.08
CA SER A 166 9.20 4.47 -9.63
C SER A 166 10.36 4.89 -10.53
N LYS A 167 10.37 6.15 -11.02
CA LYS A 167 11.41 6.69 -11.92
C LYS A 167 12.84 6.52 -11.39
N GLY A 168 13.03 6.62 -10.07
CA GLY A 168 14.35 6.53 -9.43
C GLY A 168 14.44 5.53 -8.28
N LEU A 169 13.35 4.83 -7.95
CA LEU A 169 13.25 3.97 -6.77
C LEU A 169 12.37 2.78 -7.09
N HIS A 170 12.77 1.59 -6.64
CA HIS A 170 11.87 0.45 -6.54
C HIS A 170 10.85 0.70 -5.43
N TYR A 171 9.77 1.39 -5.79
CA TYR A 171 8.83 2.00 -4.86
C TYR A 171 7.89 0.94 -4.27
N PRO A 172 7.91 0.73 -2.94
CA PRO A 172 7.05 -0.24 -2.28
C PRO A 172 5.62 0.29 -2.18
N ARG A 173 4.65 -0.40 -2.76
CA ARG A 173 3.23 -0.02 -2.64
C ARG A 173 2.30 -1.19 -2.93
N THR A 174 1.05 -1.04 -2.53
CA THR A 174 -0.02 -1.96 -2.93
C THR A 174 -0.67 -1.51 -4.24
N VAL A 175 -1.02 -2.47 -5.10
CA VAL A 175 -1.88 -2.29 -6.27
C VAL A 175 -3.11 -3.13 -6.01
N VAL A 176 -4.27 -2.51 -5.79
CA VAL A 176 -5.53 -3.21 -5.57
C VAL A 176 -6.17 -3.50 -6.92
N PHE A 177 -6.52 -4.76 -7.18
CA PHE A 177 -7.18 -5.17 -8.42
C PHE A 177 -8.70 -5.04 -8.30
N ASN A 178 -9.24 -5.49 -7.17
CA ASN A 178 -10.65 -5.37 -6.82
C ASN A 178 -10.78 -5.35 -5.29
N SER A 179 -11.73 -4.59 -4.76
CA SER A 179 -12.02 -4.48 -3.31
C SER A 179 -13.48 -4.77 -2.95
N GLU A 180 -14.31 -5.12 -3.94
CA GLU A 180 -15.75 -5.27 -3.81
C GLU A 180 -16.24 -6.63 -4.32
N LEU A 181 -15.38 -7.65 -4.28
CA LEU A 181 -15.75 -9.01 -4.63
C LEU A 181 -16.77 -9.55 -3.61
N LYS A 182 -17.68 -10.40 -4.09
CA LYS A 182 -18.59 -11.13 -3.21
C LYS A 182 -17.77 -12.02 -2.28
N PRO A 183 -18.12 -12.16 -0.99
CA PRO A 183 -17.41 -13.06 -0.10
C PRO A 183 -17.39 -14.49 -0.62
N GLY A 184 -16.23 -15.04 -0.91
CA GLY A 184 -16.15 -16.37 -1.51
C GLY A 184 -14.74 -16.82 -1.84
N LYS A 185 -14.67 -17.98 -2.51
CA LYS A 185 -13.47 -18.44 -3.20
C LYS A 185 -13.48 -17.82 -4.61
N HIS A 186 -12.31 -17.45 -5.06
CA HIS A 186 -12.08 -16.81 -6.36
C HIS A 186 -10.83 -17.37 -7.00
N GLN A 187 -10.73 -17.21 -8.32
CA GLN A 187 -9.51 -17.48 -9.06
C GLN A 187 -9.10 -16.22 -9.83
N ALA A 188 -7.82 -15.86 -9.75
CA ALA A 188 -7.24 -14.79 -10.53
C ALA A 188 -6.21 -15.34 -11.52
N ARG A 189 -6.35 -14.98 -12.79
CA ARG A 189 -5.35 -15.17 -13.84
C ARG A 189 -4.63 -13.85 -14.06
N ILE A 190 -3.31 -13.85 -13.88
CA ILE A 190 -2.48 -12.66 -13.91
C ILE A 190 -1.41 -12.84 -14.96
N ARG A 191 -1.32 -11.91 -15.91
CA ARG A 191 -0.28 -11.92 -16.93
C ARG A 191 0.40 -10.56 -17.06
N VAL A 192 1.66 -10.56 -17.50
CA VAL A 192 2.37 -9.33 -17.82
C VAL A 192 1.93 -8.86 -19.22
N SER A 193 1.43 -7.63 -19.30
CA SER A 193 0.98 -7.05 -20.57
C SER A 193 2.14 -6.89 -21.56
N GLY A 194 1.83 -7.00 -22.85
CA GLY A 194 2.72 -6.57 -23.94
C GLY A 194 2.85 -5.05 -24.06
N LYS A 195 2.00 -4.29 -23.36
CA LYS A 195 2.08 -2.83 -23.26
C LYS A 195 2.88 -2.42 -22.01
N THR A 196 3.49 -1.24 -22.06
CA THR A 196 4.15 -0.63 -20.91
C THR A 196 4.02 0.90 -20.95
N SER A 197 4.04 1.53 -19.78
CA SER A 197 4.14 2.98 -19.59
C SER A 197 5.55 3.42 -19.15
N SER A 198 6.47 2.46 -18.97
CA SER A 198 7.81 2.63 -18.43
C SER A 198 8.87 2.14 -19.43
N THR A 199 10.08 1.82 -18.95
CA THR A 199 11.16 1.27 -19.79
C THR A 199 11.12 -0.26 -19.90
N GLY A 200 10.17 -0.95 -19.27
CA GLY A 200 10.18 -2.41 -19.24
C GLY A 200 8.85 -3.07 -18.86
N HIS A 201 8.91 -4.38 -18.63
CA HIS A 201 7.76 -5.23 -18.31
C HIS A 201 7.91 -5.90 -16.94
N ALA A 202 8.74 -5.35 -16.04
CA ALA A 202 9.06 -6.01 -14.79
C ALA A 202 7.88 -5.99 -13.80
N ALA A 203 7.59 -7.14 -13.22
CA ALA A 203 6.74 -7.28 -12.06
C ALA A 203 7.55 -7.91 -10.93
N ARG A 204 7.58 -7.26 -9.77
CA ARG A 204 8.33 -7.69 -8.58
C ARG A 204 7.41 -7.62 -7.37
N ILE A 205 6.75 -8.74 -7.09
CA ILE A 205 5.66 -8.89 -6.12
C ILE A 205 6.21 -9.54 -4.85
N MET A 206 6.18 -8.81 -3.73
CA MET A 206 6.57 -9.33 -2.42
C MET A 206 5.51 -10.25 -1.84
N SER A 207 4.23 -9.92 -2.05
CA SER A 207 3.08 -10.68 -1.58
C SER A 207 1.87 -10.37 -2.41
N PHE A 208 0.95 -11.33 -2.54
CA PHE A 208 -0.42 -11.00 -2.85
C PHE A 208 -1.07 -10.38 -1.60
N VAL A 209 -2.09 -9.55 -1.78
CA VAL A 209 -2.88 -8.99 -0.66
C VAL A 209 -4.34 -9.37 -0.84
N GLY A 210 -4.98 -9.79 0.24
CA GLY A 210 -6.39 -10.15 0.27
C GLY A 210 -7.11 -9.50 1.43
N ASN A 211 -8.43 -9.65 1.45
CA ASN A 211 -9.33 -9.24 2.54
C ASN A 211 -10.44 -10.27 2.72
#